data_AF-A0A1F2U9N0-F1
#
_entry.id   AF-A0A1F2U9N0-F1
#
_cell.length_a   1.000
_cell.length_b   1.000
_cell.length_c   1.000
_cell.angle_alpha   90.00
_cell.angle_beta   90.00
_cell.angle_gamma   90.00
#
_symmetry.space_group_name_H-M   'P 1'
#
loop_
_entity.id
_entity.type
_entity.pdbx_description
1 polymer ?
#
loop_
_entity_poly.entity_id
_entity_poly.type
_entity_poly.pdbx_seq_one_letter_code
_entity_poly.pdbx_strand_id
1 'polypeptide(L)'
;MKDVAAVKSRYLRDPLPVRLGGLAADLARIGSAGANPANARAIQLLLEEARRFIEWTAAELTVEEAAELVDLQLALTLWLHAWEDTQRHPVQRALLAHQAGCWSERVLVLSGLADHGPAKAGHYIRT
;
A
#
# COMPACT_ATOMS: atom_id res chain seq x y z
N MET A 1 -6.69 -6.75 -20.80
CA MET A 1 -5.42 -6.37 -20.15
C MET A 1 -5.49 -4.87 -19.91
N LYS A 2 -5.46 -4.37 -18.67
CA LYS A 2 -5.44 -2.92 -18.41
C LYS A 2 -4.18 -2.35 -19.09
N ASP A 3 -4.31 -1.20 -19.76
CA ASP A 3 -3.15 -0.49 -20.26
C ASP A 3 -2.34 0.06 -19.07
N VAL A 4 -1.25 -0.64 -18.74
CA VAL A 4 -0.39 -0.31 -17.59
C VAL A 4 0.20 1.08 -17.73
N ALA A 5 0.49 1.54 -18.95
CA ALA A 5 1.03 2.87 -19.19
C ALA A 5 -0.04 3.95 -18.90
N ALA A 6 -1.29 3.72 -19.31
CA ALA A 6 -2.39 4.62 -18.99
C ALA A 6 -2.68 4.66 -17.47
N VAL A 7 -2.65 3.51 -16.79
CA VAL A 7 -2.82 3.44 -15.32
C VAL A 7 -1.71 4.20 -14.61
N LYS A 8 -0.44 3.97 -15.00
CA LYS A 8 0.71 4.67 -14.45
C LYS A 8 0.60 6.18 -14.67
N SER A 9 0.25 6.61 -15.89
CA SER A 9 0.10 8.03 -16.23
C SER A 9 -0.97 8.71 -15.38
N ARG A 10 -2.10 8.05 -15.12
CA ARG A 10 -3.12 8.59 -14.21
C ARG A 10 -2.62 8.65 -12.78
N TYR A 11 -2.06 7.55 -12.26
CA TYR A 11 -1.59 7.43 -10.88
C TYR A 11 -0.53 8.50 -10.55
N LEU A 12 0.40 8.75 -11.46
CA LEU A 12 1.47 9.73 -11.25
C LEU A 12 0.99 11.21 -11.29
N ARG A 13 -0.27 11.49 -11.65
CA ARG A 13 -0.82 12.86 -11.58
C ARG A 13 -1.14 13.29 -10.16
N ASP A 14 -1.41 12.34 -9.28
CA ASP A 14 -1.73 12.62 -7.89
C ASP A 14 -0.43 12.95 -7.13
N PRO A 15 -0.48 13.90 -6.18
CA PRO A 15 0.68 14.23 -5.36
C PRO A 15 1.05 13.04 -4.47
N LEU A 16 2.32 12.95 -4.09
CA LEU A 16 2.88 11.84 -3.32
C LEU A 16 2.05 11.44 -2.07
N PRO A 17 1.58 12.36 -1.20
CA PRO A 17 0.68 12.04 -0.10
C PRO A 17 -0.60 11.30 -0.53
N VAL A 18 -1.24 11.75 -1.61
CA VAL A 18 -2.48 11.14 -2.11
C VAL A 18 -2.21 9.74 -2.67
N ARG A 19 -1.08 9.54 -3.36
CA ARG A 19 -0.66 8.23 -3.88
C ARG A 19 -0.42 7.23 -2.76
N LEU A 20 0.32 7.63 -1.72
CA LEU A 20 0.54 6.80 -0.53
C LEU A 20 -0.77 6.53 0.22
N GLY A 21 -1.66 7.52 0.36
CA GLY A 21 -3.00 7.32 0.93
C GLY A 21 -3.85 6.32 0.11
N GLY A 22 -3.74 6.35 -1.21
CA GLY A 22 -4.35 5.36 -2.11
C GLY A 22 -3.82 3.95 -1.88
N LEU A 23 -2.49 3.80 -1.75
CA LEU A 23 -1.85 2.53 -1.42
C LEU A 23 -2.32 2.01 -0.04
N ALA A 24 -2.38 2.88 0.97
CA ALA A 24 -2.94 2.54 2.28
C ALA A 24 -4.39 2.06 2.17
N ALA A 25 -5.24 2.75 1.40
CA ALA A 25 -6.62 2.34 1.19
C ALA A 25 -6.75 0.98 0.49
N ASP A 26 -5.86 0.65 -0.46
CA ASP A 26 -5.83 -0.68 -1.08
C ASP A 26 -5.44 -1.78 -0.07
N LEU A 27 -4.44 -1.51 0.77
CA LEU A 27 -4.05 -2.42 1.85
C LEU A 27 -5.18 -2.62 2.88
N ALA A 28 -5.93 -1.57 3.22
CA ALA A 28 -7.11 -1.67 4.08
C ALA A 28 -8.22 -2.53 3.44
N ARG A 29 -8.42 -2.42 2.12
CA ARG A 29 -9.36 -3.30 1.38
C ARG A 29 -8.89 -4.75 1.42
N ILE A 30 -7.60 -5.00 1.26
CA ILE A 30 -7.03 -6.35 1.42
C ILE A 30 -7.26 -6.86 2.84
N GLY A 31 -7.01 -6.03 3.86
CA GLY A 31 -7.19 -6.42 5.25
C GLY A 31 -8.65 -6.70 5.64
N SER A 32 -9.59 -5.90 5.16
CA SER A 32 -11.02 -6.08 5.47
C SER A 32 -11.67 -7.22 4.67
N ALA A 33 -11.25 -7.43 3.42
CA ALA A 33 -11.90 -8.36 2.50
C ALA A 33 -11.14 -9.69 2.35
N GLY A 34 -9.88 -9.76 2.77
CA GLY A 34 -8.95 -10.86 2.49
C GLY A 34 -9.27 -12.18 3.19
N ALA A 35 -9.95 -12.13 4.34
CA ALA A 35 -10.37 -13.35 5.04
C ALA A 35 -11.47 -14.13 4.30
N ASN A 36 -12.26 -13.44 3.47
CA ASN A 36 -13.38 -14.03 2.74
C ASN A 36 -12.91 -14.65 1.41
N PRO A 37 -13.03 -15.98 1.22
CA PRO A 37 -12.58 -16.64 0.00
C PRO A 37 -13.32 -16.19 -1.26
N ALA A 38 -14.54 -15.65 -1.16
CA ALA A 38 -15.27 -15.09 -2.30
C ALA A 38 -14.54 -13.90 -2.95
N ASN A 39 -13.66 -13.22 -2.22
CA ASN A 39 -12.90 -12.08 -2.70
C ASN A 39 -11.54 -12.46 -3.31
N ALA A 40 -11.21 -13.75 -3.41
CA ALA A 40 -9.85 -14.18 -3.69
C ALA A 40 -9.25 -13.55 -4.98
N ARG A 41 -10.03 -13.48 -6.05
CA ARG A 41 -9.59 -12.83 -7.30
C ARG A 41 -9.35 -11.33 -7.13
N ALA A 42 -10.20 -10.64 -6.39
CA ALA A 42 -10.04 -9.21 -6.13
C ALA A 42 -8.79 -8.93 -5.29
N ILE A 43 -8.52 -9.76 -4.27
CA ILE A 43 -7.32 -9.66 -3.43
C ILE A 43 -6.05 -9.85 -4.26
N GLN A 44 -6.01 -10.86 -5.12
CA GLN A 44 -4.86 -11.08 -6.00
C GLN A 44 -4.57 -9.85 -6.89
N LEU A 45 -5.62 -9.25 -7.46
CA LEU A 45 -5.48 -8.05 -8.30
C LEU A 45 -4.97 -6.84 -7.50
N LEU A 46 -5.49 -6.64 -6.28
CA LEU A 46 -5.05 -5.57 -5.39
C LEU A 46 -3.57 -5.75 -4.98
N LEU A 47 -3.15 -6.98 -4.69
CA LEU A 47 -1.75 -7.29 -4.38
C LEU A 47 -0.81 -6.96 -5.56
N GLU A 48 -1.20 -7.33 -6.78
CA GLU A 48 -0.45 -6.99 -8.00
C GLU A 48 -0.40 -5.48 -8.25
N GLU A 49 -1.51 -4.77 -8.02
CA GLU A 49 -1.63 -3.33 -8.21
C GLU A 49 -0.79 -2.55 -7.18
N ALA A 50 -0.85 -2.94 -5.90
CA ALA A 50 -0.06 -2.35 -4.82
C ALA A 50 1.46 -2.43 -5.08
N ARG A 51 1.97 -3.55 -5.62
CA ARG A 51 3.39 -3.67 -6.00
C ARG A 51 3.80 -2.64 -7.05
N ARG A 52 2.98 -2.45 -8.08
CA ARG A 52 3.27 -1.46 -9.15
C ARG A 52 3.24 -0.05 -8.58
N PHE A 53 2.31 0.24 -7.69
CA PHE A 53 2.23 1.55 -7.03
C PHE A 53 3.47 1.86 -6.22
N ILE A 54 4.02 0.89 -5.49
CA ILE A 54 5.29 1.04 -4.78
C ILE A 54 6.42 1.36 -5.76
N GLU A 55 6.57 0.58 -6.84
CA GLU A 55 7.62 0.80 -7.86
C GLU A 55 7.55 2.20 -8.47
N TRP A 56 6.36 2.77 -8.61
CA TRP A 56 6.17 4.11 -9.17
C TRP A 56 6.31 5.23 -8.16
N THR A 57 6.29 4.93 -6.87
CA THR A 57 6.29 5.91 -5.77
C THR A 57 7.67 6.01 -5.11
N ALA A 58 8.40 4.90 -4.99
CA ALA A 58 9.62 4.80 -4.19
C ALA A 58 10.73 5.79 -4.59
N ALA A 59 10.81 6.17 -5.87
CA ALA A 59 11.85 7.09 -6.35
C ALA A 59 11.70 8.54 -5.86
N GLU A 60 10.52 8.91 -5.33
CA GLU A 60 10.23 10.26 -4.84
C GLU A 60 10.32 10.37 -3.31
N LEU A 61 10.67 9.28 -2.62
CA LEU A 61 10.78 9.19 -1.16
C LEU A 61 12.21 9.40 -0.67
N THR A 62 12.35 9.71 0.63
CA THR A 62 13.65 9.58 1.30
C THR A 62 14.12 8.13 1.31
N VAL A 63 15.41 7.91 1.60
CA VAL A 63 16.00 6.56 1.64
C VAL A 63 15.29 5.69 2.69
N GLU A 64 14.98 6.27 3.84
CA GLU A 64 14.33 5.61 4.95
C GLU A 64 12.89 5.22 4.62
N GLU A 65 12.10 6.14 4.05
CA GLU A 65 10.73 5.87 3.63
C GLU A 65 10.68 4.86 2.45
N ALA A 66 11.64 4.95 1.52
CA ALA A 66 11.77 4.00 0.43
C ALA A 66 12.10 2.59 0.94
N ALA A 67 12.93 2.47 1.98
CA ALA A 67 13.22 1.18 2.61
C ALA A 67 11.97 0.56 3.22
N GLU A 68 11.10 1.35 3.88
CA GLU A 68 9.82 0.84 4.37
C GLU A 68 8.91 0.31 3.25
N LEU A 69 8.88 0.99 2.10
CA LEU A 69 8.12 0.50 0.95
C LEU A 69 8.73 -0.74 0.30
N VAL A 70 10.06 -0.90 0.35
CA VAL A 70 10.73 -2.13 -0.11
C VAL A 70 10.34 -3.33 0.76
N ASP A 71 10.28 -3.17 2.08
CA ASP A 71 9.81 -4.21 3.00
C ASP A 71 8.37 -4.62 2.70
N LEU A 72 7.50 -3.64 2.43
CA LEU A 72 6.13 -3.90 1.99
C LEU A 72 6.10 -4.62 0.63
N GLN A 73 6.92 -4.20 -0.34
CA GLN A 73 6.97 -4.85 -1.66
C GLN A 73 7.43 -6.30 -1.56
N LEU A 74 8.36 -6.60 -0.64
CA LEU A 74 8.77 -7.97 -0.33
C LEU A 74 7.61 -8.77 0.25
N ALA A 75 6.88 -8.24 1.24
CA ALA A 75 5.71 -8.90 1.81
C ALA A 75 4.64 -9.20 0.75
N LEU A 76 4.28 -8.22 -0.09
CA LEU A 76 3.34 -8.40 -1.20
C LEU A 76 3.81 -9.46 -2.20
N THR A 77 5.11 -9.51 -2.50
CA THR A 77 5.68 -10.49 -3.42
C THR A 77 5.59 -11.91 -2.84
N LEU A 78 5.90 -12.08 -1.56
CA LEU A 78 5.77 -13.36 -0.87
C LEU A 78 4.32 -13.82 -0.79
N TRP A 79 3.39 -12.92 -0.49
CA TRP A 79 1.95 -13.21 -0.47
C TRP A 79 1.42 -13.63 -1.83
N LEU A 80 1.82 -12.95 -2.92
CA LEU A 80 1.45 -13.34 -4.28
C LEU A 80 2.02 -14.70 -4.66
N HIS A 81 3.28 -14.96 -4.31
CA HIS A 81 3.92 -16.23 -4.59
C HIS A 81 3.22 -17.40 -3.88
N ALA A 82 2.82 -17.20 -2.62
CA ALA A 82 2.10 -18.18 -1.82
C ALA A 82 0.58 -18.12 -2.01
N TRP A 83 0.05 -17.30 -2.91
CA TRP A 83 -1.37 -16.96 -2.96
C TRP A 83 -2.25 -18.17 -3.26
N GLU A 84 -1.82 -19.06 -4.16
CA GLU A 84 -2.61 -20.23 -4.53
C GLU A 84 -2.96 -21.11 -3.33
N ASP A 85 -2.02 -21.26 -2.40
CA ASP A 85 -2.22 -22.02 -1.17
C ASP A 85 -2.91 -21.18 -0.11
N THR A 86 -2.46 -19.93 0.07
CA THR A 86 -3.02 -18.98 1.04
C THR A 86 -4.53 -18.82 0.88
N GLN A 87 -5.03 -18.67 -0.36
CA GLN A 87 -6.45 -18.49 -0.62
C GLN A 87 -7.30 -19.69 -0.20
N ARG A 88 -6.73 -20.90 -0.15
CA ARG A 88 -7.44 -22.13 0.24
C ARG A 88 -7.48 -22.33 1.76
N HIS A 89 -6.57 -21.72 2.51
CA HIS A 89 -6.43 -21.92 3.95
C HIS A 89 -6.94 -20.73 4.78
N PRO A 90 -8.05 -20.88 5.55
CA PRO A 90 -8.64 -19.78 6.31
C PRO A 90 -7.68 -19.06 7.26
N VAL A 91 -6.82 -19.80 7.95
CA VAL A 91 -5.83 -19.24 8.88
C VAL A 91 -4.79 -18.38 8.13
N GLN A 92 -4.32 -18.84 6.98
CA GLN A 92 -3.35 -18.09 6.17
C GLN A 92 -3.99 -16.82 5.59
N ARG A 93 -5.24 -16.90 5.12
CA ARG A 93 -5.99 -15.70 4.69
C ARG A 93 -6.15 -14.68 5.81
N ALA A 94 -6.50 -15.13 7.02
CA ALA A 94 -6.66 -14.25 8.17
C ALA A 94 -5.33 -13.58 8.56
N LEU A 95 -4.21 -14.32 8.51
CA LEU A 95 -2.89 -13.77 8.76
C LEU A 95 -2.50 -12.69 7.73
N LEU A 96 -2.68 -12.98 6.44
CA LEU A 96 -2.43 -12.01 5.37
C LEU A 96 -3.29 -10.75 5.55
N ALA A 97 -4.58 -10.94 5.85
CA ALA A 97 -5.52 -9.85 6.07
C ALA A 97 -5.08 -8.95 7.25
N HIS A 98 -4.65 -9.56 8.36
CA HIS A 98 -4.14 -8.81 9.51
C HIS A 98 -2.87 -8.03 9.16
N GLN A 99 -1.89 -8.67 8.51
CA GLN A 99 -0.64 -8.01 8.11
C GLN A 99 -0.89 -6.86 7.13
N ALA A 100 -1.82 -7.02 6.18
CA ALA A 100 -2.22 -5.96 5.26
C ALA A 100 -2.83 -4.77 6.01
N GLY A 101 -3.62 -5.01 7.06
CA GLY A 101 -4.13 -3.96 7.95
C GLY A 101 -3.01 -3.18 8.64
N CYS A 102 -2.03 -3.86 9.23
CA CYS A 102 -0.89 -3.19 9.85
C CYS A 102 -0.09 -2.35 8.85
N TRP A 103 0.11 -2.85 7.63
CA TRP A 103 0.78 -2.10 6.57
C TRP A 103 -0.04 -0.90 6.10
N SER A 104 -1.37 -1.02 6.02
CA SER A 104 -2.24 0.12 5.72
C SER A 104 -2.03 1.27 6.68
N GLU A 105 -1.99 1.00 7.98
CA GLU A 105 -1.78 2.02 9.02
C GLU A 105 -0.40 2.70 8.85
N ARG A 106 0.65 1.90 8.65
CA ARG A 106 2.01 2.41 8.43
C ARG A 106 2.11 3.29 7.19
N VAL A 107 1.57 2.85 6.06
CA VAL A 107 1.59 3.63 4.80
C VAL A 107 0.74 4.90 4.93
N LEU A 108 -0.35 4.86 5.70
CA LEU A 108 -1.14 6.07 5.97
C LEU A 108 -0.34 7.10 6.78
N VAL A 109 0.47 6.65 7.75
CA VAL A 109 1.39 7.54 8.47
C VAL A 109 2.46 8.10 7.51
N LEU A 110 3.07 7.26 6.67
CA LEU A 110 4.03 7.71 5.64
C LEU A 110 3.43 8.74 4.68
N SER A 111 2.13 8.63 4.39
CA SER A 111 1.43 9.60 3.53
C SER A 111 1.29 11.00 4.16
N GLY A 112 1.42 11.10 5.48
CA GLY A 112 1.12 12.32 6.23
C GLY A 112 -0.37 12.68 6.30
N LEU A 113 -1.26 11.75 5.92
CA LEU A 113 -2.72 11.95 5.91
C LEU A 113 -3.45 11.36 7.12
N ALA A 114 -2.77 10.58 7.98
CA ALA A 114 -3.31 10.26 9.30
C ALA A 114 -3.45 11.56 10.10
N ASP A 115 -4.62 11.82 10.69
CA ASP A 115 -5.00 13.13 11.25
C ASP A 115 -3.97 13.84 12.15
N HIS A 116 -4.13 15.16 12.11
CA HIS A 116 -3.28 16.28 12.50
C HIS A 116 -3.19 16.52 14.02
N GLY A 117 -1.96 16.57 14.54
CA GLY A 117 -1.60 17.16 15.83
C GLY A 117 -0.28 17.94 15.72
N PRO A 118 -0.18 19.10 16.40
CA PRO A 118 -0.26 20.40 15.73
C PRO A 118 0.76 20.56 14.60
N ALA A 119 0.36 21.35 13.59
CA ALA A 119 1.22 21.85 12.51
C ALA A 119 2.64 22.08 13.04
N LYS A 120 3.65 21.48 12.39
CA LYS A 120 5.03 21.91 12.59
C LYS A 120 5.04 23.42 12.39
N ALA A 121 5.13 24.16 13.49
CA ALA A 121 5.25 25.59 13.48
C ALA A 121 6.43 25.88 12.56
N GLY A 122 6.12 26.43 11.39
CA GLY A 122 7.12 26.93 10.49
C GLY A 122 7.95 27.90 11.32
N HIS A 123 9.19 27.51 11.62
CA HIS A 123 10.20 28.45 12.06
C HIS A 123 10.59 29.25 10.81
N TYR A 124 9.65 30.08 10.34
CA TYR A 124 9.95 31.18 9.47
C TYR A 124 10.74 32.15 10.32
N ILE A 125 12.05 32.09 10.13
CA ILE A 125 12.99 33.14 10.51
C ILE A 125 12.42 34.46 9.97
N ARG A 126 12.13 35.39 10.86
CA ARG A 126 12.10 36.82 10.54
C ARG A 126 13.07 37.52 11.49
N THR A 127 14.17 37.95 10.87
CA THR A 127 15.01 39.13 11.13
C THR A 127 15.07 39.67 12.55
#